data_AF-A0A6J2XSD7-F1
#
_entry.id   AF-A0A6J2XSD7-F1
#
_cell.length_a   1.000
_cell.length_b   1.000
_cell.length_c   1.000
_cell.angle_alpha   90.00
_cell.angle_beta   90.00
_cell.angle_gamma   90.00
#
_symmetry.space_group_name_H-M   'P 1'
#
loop_
_entity.id
_entity.type
_entity.pdbx_description
1 polymer ?
#
loop_
_entity_poly.entity_id
_entity_poly.type
_entity_poly.pdbx_seq_one_letter_code
_entity_poly.pdbx_strand_id
1 'polypeptide(L)'
;MQTSRAVLRLFTNPRSFGVRHASHAPAHPRSTYNDLPSPSGNWKTHNEAQQRKYNIQLAVGLSVFIGTLIFGKSVGYFEFYNDYPEKPAVIENYKV
;
A
#
# COMPACT_ATOMS: atom_id res chain seq x y z
N MET A 1 -17.78 -13.83 29.31
CA MET A 1 -18.79 -13.07 28.55
C MET A 1 -18.76 -11.62 29.04
N GLN A 2 -18.11 -10.72 28.30
CA GLN A 2 -18.07 -9.29 28.61
C GLN A 2 -19.25 -8.60 27.93
N THR A 3 -20.25 -8.21 28.69
CA THR A 3 -21.40 -7.44 28.19
C THR A 3 -21.03 -5.97 28.09
N SER A 4 -21.15 -5.43 26.88
CA SER A 4 -20.79 -4.06 26.49
C SER A 4 -21.46 -2.98 27.36
N ARG A 5 -20.63 -2.17 28.03
CA ARG A 5 -21.02 -1.02 28.87
C ARG A 5 -21.76 0.13 28.14
N ALA A 6 -22.04 -0.02 26.86
CA ALA A 6 -22.62 1.01 26.01
C ALA A 6 -24.15 1.15 26.15
N VAL A 7 -24.87 0.05 26.43
CA VAL A 7 -26.35 0.05 26.42
C VAL A 7 -26.94 0.80 27.62
N LEU A 8 -26.24 0.82 28.75
CA LEU A 8 -26.73 1.42 30.00
C LEU A 8 -26.78 2.95 30.00
N ARG A 9 -26.15 3.63 29.02
CA ARG A 9 -26.09 5.11 28.97
C ARG A 9 -27.30 5.76 28.29
N LEU A 10 -28.22 4.98 27.73
CA LEU A 10 -29.39 5.50 27.01
C LEU A 10 -30.55 5.94 27.92
N PHE A 11 -30.57 5.53 29.20
CA PHE A 11 -31.73 5.74 30.08
C PHE A 11 -31.57 6.84 31.14
N THR A 12 -30.42 7.52 31.22
CA THR A 12 -30.19 8.57 32.22
C THR A 12 -29.64 9.83 31.56
N ASN A 13 -30.51 10.59 30.88
CA ASN A 13 -30.13 11.94 30.46
C ASN A 13 -31.24 12.93 30.82
N PRO A 14 -31.21 13.53 32.04
CA PRO A 14 -32.08 14.65 32.34
C PRO A 14 -31.68 15.82 31.44
N ARG A 15 -32.62 16.28 30.61
CA ARG A 15 -32.42 17.46 29.75
C ARG A 15 -32.05 18.65 30.64
N SER A 16 -30.82 19.13 30.52
CA SER A 16 -30.36 20.34 31.18
C SER A 16 -31.14 21.54 30.63
N PHE A 17 -32.08 22.04 31.42
CA PHE A 17 -32.71 23.32 31.17
C PHE A 17 -31.68 24.43 31.38
N GLY A 18 -31.42 25.20 30.33
CA GLY A 18 -30.78 26.52 30.44
C GLY A 18 -29.28 26.53 30.67
N VAL A 19 -28.48 26.03 29.73
CA VAL A 19 -27.06 26.39 29.64
C VAL A 19 -26.90 27.55 28.67
N ARG A 20 -26.59 28.74 29.19
CA ARG A 20 -26.13 29.86 28.37
C ARG A 20 -24.75 29.49 27.84
N HIS A 21 -24.67 29.22 26.54
CA HIS A 21 -23.39 29.03 25.87
C HIS A 21 -22.70 30.39 25.76
N ALA A 22 -21.78 30.69 26.68
CA ALA A 22 -20.84 31.78 26.49
C ALA A 22 -20.03 31.46 25.23
N SER A 23 -20.06 32.34 24.24
CA SER A 23 -19.28 32.25 23.02
C SER A 23 -17.80 32.55 23.31
N HIS A 24 -17.15 31.67 24.07
CA HIS A 24 -15.71 31.56 24.02
C HIS A 24 -15.42 30.75 22.76
N ALA A 25 -14.80 31.37 21.75
CA ALA A 25 -14.18 30.63 20.66
C ALA A 25 -13.35 29.50 21.30
N PRO A 26 -13.39 28.25 20.76
CA PRO A 26 -12.60 27.17 21.32
C PRO A 26 -11.17 27.66 21.43
N ALA A 27 -10.65 27.68 22.66
CA ALA A 27 -9.32 28.19 22.94
C ALA A 27 -8.35 27.55 21.96
N HIS A 28 -7.64 28.37 21.17
CA HIS A 28 -6.63 27.85 20.24
C HIS A 28 -5.73 26.87 20.99
N PRO A 29 -5.41 25.70 20.40
CA PRO A 29 -4.56 24.72 21.05
C PRO A 29 -3.27 25.43 21.48
N ARG A 30 -3.04 25.47 22.80
CA ARG A 30 -1.83 26.11 23.33
C ARG A 30 -0.66 25.20 22.99
N SER A 31 0.31 25.73 22.23
CA SER A 31 1.55 25.02 22.01
C SER A 31 2.22 24.76 23.37
N THR A 32 2.42 23.50 23.68
CA THR A 32 3.17 23.04 24.85
C THR A 32 4.59 22.70 24.41
N TYR A 33 5.54 22.68 25.34
CA TYR A 33 6.91 22.24 25.08
C TYR A 33 6.99 20.84 24.42
N ASN A 34 5.96 20.01 24.62
CA ASN A 34 5.80 18.70 23.99
C ASN A 34 5.52 18.75 22.48
N ASP A 35 5.12 19.91 21.94
CA ASP A 35 4.87 20.11 20.51
C ASP A 35 6.14 20.49 19.75
N LEU A 36 7.28 20.64 20.46
CA LEU A 36 8.57 20.84 19.82
C LEU A 36 8.97 19.58 19.06
N PRO A 37 9.60 19.71 17.88
CA PRO A 37 10.11 18.57 17.15
C PRO A 37 11.17 17.87 18.00
N SER A 38 10.88 16.65 18.42
CA SER A 38 11.88 15.78 19.03
C SER A 38 12.91 15.39 17.97
N PRO A 39 14.21 15.42 18.27
CA PRO A 39 15.24 14.99 17.33
C PRO A 39 14.96 13.55 16.88
N SER A 40 14.85 13.34 15.57
CA SER A 40 14.49 12.07 14.94
C SER A 40 15.65 11.06 14.86
N GLY A 41 16.67 11.21 15.70
CA GLY A 41 17.89 10.39 15.68
C GLY A 41 18.81 10.69 14.48
N ASN A 42 19.72 9.76 14.17
CA ASN A 42 20.69 9.92 13.09
C ASN A 42 20.04 9.60 11.72
N TRP A 43 20.00 10.60 10.83
CA TRP A 43 19.47 10.50 9.47
C TRP A 43 20.02 9.29 8.69
N LYS A 44 21.30 8.97 8.89
CA LYS A 44 21.98 7.88 8.18
C LYS A 44 21.37 6.53 8.52
N THR A 45 21.18 6.27 9.80
CA THR A 45 20.60 5.00 10.29
C THR A 45 19.16 4.82 9.82
N HIS A 46 18.38 5.91 9.78
CA HIS A 46 17.02 5.88 9.25
C HIS A 46 17.03 5.54 7.75
N ASN A 47 17.88 6.21 6.96
CA ASN A 47 17.96 5.98 5.53
C ASN A 47 18.46 4.58 5.19
N GLU A 48 19.47 4.07 5.88
CA GLU A 48 19.95 2.70 5.72
C GLU A 48 18.85 1.67 6.02
N ALA A 49 18.05 1.90 7.06
CA ALA A 49 16.92 1.03 7.39
C ALA A 49 15.85 1.05 6.28
N GLN A 50 15.56 2.22 5.69
CA GLN A 50 14.62 2.31 4.57
C GLN A 50 15.18 1.66 3.30
N GLN A 51 16.45 1.90 2.97
CA GLN A 51 17.11 1.29 1.82
C GLN A 51 17.10 -0.23 1.91
N ARG A 52 17.34 -0.80 3.09
CA ARG A 52 17.25 -2.26 3.31
C ARG A 52 15.85 -2.79 2.98
N LYS A 53 14.78 -2.09 3.37
CA LYS A 53 13.40 -2.49 3.06
C LYS A 53 13.15 -2.48 1.56
N TYR A 54 13.54 -1.41 0.87
CA TYR A 54 13.34 -1.30 -0.56
C TYR A 54 14.18 -2.31 -1.35
N ASN A 55 15.41 -2.59 -0.94
CA ASN A 55 16.24 -3.60 -1.58
C ASN A 55 15.65 -5.01 -1.43
N ILE A 56 15.03 -5.32 -0.29
CA ILE A 56 14.30 -6.59 -0.11
C ILE A 56 13.09 -6.65 -1.03
N GLN A 57 12.29 -5.59 -1.11
CA GLN A 57 11.14 -5.53 -2.03
C GLN A 57 11.56 -5.68 -3.48
N LEU A 58 12.66 -5.03 -3.88
CA LEU A 58 13.24 -5.15 -5.21
C LEU A 58 13.66 -6.59 -5.51
N ALA A 59 14.39 -7.24 -4.59
CA ALA A 59 14.83 -8.62 -4.75
C ALA A 59 13.64 -9.59 -4.88
N VAL A 60 12.61 -9.42 -4.04
CA VAL A 60 11.39 -10.22 -4.12
C VAL A 60 10.67 -9.99 -5.44
N GLY A 61 10.44 -8.73 -5.84
CA GLY A 61 9.79 -8.39 -7.10
C GLY A 61 10.53 -8.97 -8.31
N LEU A 62 11.85 -8.87 -8.34
CA LEU A 62 12.69 -9.44 -9.40
C LEU A 62 12.60 -10.97 -9.43
N SER A 63 12.63 -11.63 -8.27
CA SER A 63 12.52 -13.10 -8.19
C SER A 63 11.18 -13.61 -8.72
N VAL A 64 10.08 -12.94 -8.37
CA VAL A 64 8.73 -13.28 -8.84
C VAL A 64 8.61 -13.03 -10.34
N PHE A 65 9.15 -11.92 -10.83
CA PHE A 65 9.14 -11.62 -12.26
C PHE A 65 9.89 -12.67 -13.09
N ILE A 66 11.12 -13.01 -12.68
CA ILE A 66 11.92 -14.05 -13.35
C ILE A 66 11.20 -15.40 -13.29
N GLY A 67 10.68 -15.79 -12.13
CA GLY A 67 9.92 -17.02 -11.96
C GLY A 67 8.69 -17.08 -12.88
N THR A 68 8.00 -15.95 -13.04
CA THR A 68 6.83 -15.84 -13.94
C THR A 68 7.24 -16.02 -15.40
N LEU A 69 8.36 -15.44 -15.84
CA LEU A 69 8.86 -15.61 -17.20
C LEU A 69 9.23 -17.07 -17.50
N ILE A 70 9.95 -17.72 -16.59
CA ILE A 70 10.35 -19.14 -16.75
C ILE A 70 9.11 -20.03 -16.78
N PHE A 71 8.17 -19.82 -15.84
CA PHE A 71 6.93 -20.56 -15.80
C PHE A 71 6.09 -20.38 -17.08
N GLY A 72 5.88 -19.14 -17.52
CA GLY A 72 5.14 -18.83 -18.74
C GLY A 72 5.78 -19.43 -19.99
N LYS A 73 7.12 -19.47 -20.04
CA LYS A 73 7.87 -20.20 -21.09
C LYS A 73 7.61 -21.71 -21.04
N SER A 74 7.69 -22.32 -19.85
CA SER A 74 7.52 -23.77 -19.68
C SER A 74 6.11 -24.27 -20.03
N VAL A 75 5.10 -23.43 -19.83
CA VAL A 75 3.68 -23.75 -20.10
C VAL A 75 3.27 -23.38 -21.54
N GLY A 76 4.15 -22.73 -22.31
CA GLY A 76 3.87 -22.35 -23.70
C GLY A 76 3.12 -21.02 -23.87
N TYR A 77 2.98 -20.21 -22.82
CA TYR A 77 2.38 -18.87 -22.93
C TYR A 77 3.29 -17.87 -23.66
N PHE A 78 4.60 -18.09 -23.63
CA PHE A 78 5.57 -17.26 -24.32
C PHE A 78 6.23 -18.07 -25.44
N GLU A 79 5.57 -18.21 -26.59
CA GLU A 79 6.20 -18.69 -27.81
C GLU A 79 6.87 -17.52 -28.52
N PHE A 80 8.19 -17.60 -28.69
CA PHE A 80 8.94 -16.63 -29.49
C PHE A 80 9.38 -17.38 -30.73
N TYR A 81 8.68 -17.15 -31.85
CA TYR A 81 8.99 -17.69 -33.18
C TYR A 81 10.28 -17.05 -33.73
N ASN A 82 11.41 -17.34 -33.08
CA ASN A 82 12.72 -16.79 -33.40
C ASN A 82 13.45 -17.59 -34.48
N ASP A 83 12.81 -18.66 -34.92
CA ASP A 83 13.24 -19.60 -35.93
C ASP A 83 12.65 -19.18 -37.28
N TYR A 84 13.53 -19.04 -38.27
CA TYR A 84 13.13 -18.83 -39.65
C TYR A 84 12.70 -20.17 -40.24
N PRO A 85 11.61 -20.23 -41.02
CA PRO A 85 11.20 -21.49 -41.63
C PRO A 85 12.30 -21.98 -42.59
N GLU A 86 12.73 -23.24 -42.45
CA GLU A 86 13.78 -23.84 -43.32
C GLU A 86 13.38 -23.82 -44.79
N LYS A 87 12.08 -23.80 -45.07
CA LYS A 87 11.53 -23.78 -46.43
C LYS A 87 10.50 -22.66 -46.53
N PRO A 88 10.48 -21.92 -47.65
CA PRO A 88 9.42 -20.95 -47.88
C PRO A 88 8.07 -21.65 -47.87
N ALA A 89 7.03 -20.96 -47.41
CA ALA A 89 5.67 -21.47 -47.47
C ALA A 89 5.33 -21.83 -48.92
N VAL A 90 4.96 -23.08 -49.17
CA VAL A 90 4.46 -23.51 -50.48
C VAL A 90 3.01 -23.02 -50.59
N ILE A 91 2.80 -21.99 -51.42
CA ILE A 91 1.49 -21.41 -51.68
C ILE A 91 0.99 -22.00 -52.99
N GLU A 92 -0.12 -22.74 -52.95
CA GLU A 92 -0.61 -23.46 -54.14
C GLU A 92 -1.10 -22.54 -55.28
N ASN A 93 -1.37 -21.26 -55.02
CA ASN A 93 -1.40 -20.19 -56.02
C ASN A 93 -1.64 -18.83 -55.35
N TYR A 94 -0.99 -17.75 -55.80
CA TYR A 94 -1.29 -16.38 -55.35
C TYR A 94 -2.18 -15.59 -56.32
N LYS A 95 -2.45 -16.16 -57.50
CA LYS A 95 -3.40 -15.64 -58.49
C LYS A 95 -4.21 -16.80 -59.04
N VAL A 96 -5.51 -16.65 -58.96
CA VAL A 96 -6.52 -17.42 -59.73
C VAL A 96 -6.63 -16.80 -61.11
#